data_AF-A0A3T0W5K5-F1
#
_entry.id   AF-A0A3T0W5K5-F1
#
_cell.length_a   1.000
_cell.length_b   1.000
_cell.length_c   1.000
_cell.angle_alpha   90.00
_cell.angle_beta   90.00
_cell.angle_gamma   90.00
#
_symmetry.space_group_name_H-M   'P 1'
#
loop_
_entity.id
_entity.type
_entity.pdbx_description
1 polymer ?
#
loop_
_entity_poly.entity_id
_entity_poly.type
_entity_poly.pdbx_seq_one_letter_code
_entity_poly.pdbx_strand_id
1 'polypeptide(L)'
;MHRVNVRHITPTQPINVGMLRLNVDPYASRILLLDRDSNTLIASIVPDGPKIARFMPAAYTVEPRLLVLMLDDTKVYSAAVLDHVQAEVVDLVTLNAE
;
A
#
# COMPACT_ATOMS: atom_id res chain seq x y z
N MET A 1 -6.88 -37.83 -12.26
CA MET A 1 -7.32 -37.19 -11.00
C MET A 1 -6.06 -36.83 -10.22
N HIS A 2 -5.68 -35.55 -10.15
CA HIS A 2 -4.49 -35.12 -9.44
C HIS A 2 -4.84 -34.74 -8.00
N ARG A 3 -4.08 -35.26 -7.04
CA ARG A 3 -4.20 -34.94 -5.62
C ARG A 3 -3.23 -33.82 -5.30
N VAL A 4 -3.74 -32.62 -5.03
CA VAL A 4 -2.94 -31.49 -4.57
C VAL A 4 -2.97 -31.49 -3.04
N ASN A 5 -1.80 -31.60 -2.40
CA ASN A 5 -1.65 -31.42 -0.96
C ASN A 5 -1.03 -30.05 -0.71
N VAL A 6 -1.81 -29.15 -0.11
CA VAL A 6 -1.31 -27.86 0.37
C VAL A 6 -0.68 -28.09 1.74
N ARG A 7 0.59 -27.73 1.90
CA ARG A 7 1.30 -27.75 3.19
C ARG A 7 1.59 -26.33 3.62
N HIS A 8 1.34 -26.01 4.89
CA HIS A 8 1.71 -24.74 5.48
C HIS A 8 3.19 -24.85 5.89
N ILE A 9 4.07 -24.11 5.21
CA ILE A 9 5.50 -24.05 5.53
C ILE A 9 5.79 -22.63 6.00
N THR A 10 6.22 -22.48 7.25
CA THR A 10 6.68 -21.19 7.77
C THR A 10 8.02 -20.85 7.10
N PRO A 11 8.13 -19.70 6.41
CA PRO A 11 9.40 -19.27 5.84
C PRO A 11 10.44 -19.08 6.96
N THR A 12 11.65 -19.59 6.76
CA THR A 12 12.76 -19.45 7.71
C THR A 12 13.79 -18.40 7.27
N GLN A 13 13.62 -17.84 6.08
CA GLN A 13 14.45 -16.77 5.52
C GLN A 13 13.64 -15.48 5.43
N PRO A 14 14.25 -14.30 5.70
CA PRO A 14 13.57 -13.02 5.58
C PRO A 14 12.98 -12.83 4.18
N ILE A 15 11.75 -12.32 4.12
CA ILE A 15 11.09 -11.97 2.86
C ILE A 15 10.88 -10.46 2.87
N ASN A 16 11.84 -9.73 2.29
CA ASN A 16 11.79 -8.28 2.21
C ASN A 16 10.73 -7.84 1.21
N VAL A 17 9.75 -7.06 1.71
CA VAL A 17 8.70 -6.44 0.93
C VAL A 17 8.58 -4.97 1.29
N GLY A 18 7.98 -4.18 0.41
CA GLY A 18 7.58 -2.82 0.78
C GLY A 18 6.31 -2.83 1.61
N MET A 19 6.22 -1.96 2.60
CA MET A 19 5.01 -1.64 3.32
C MET A 19 4.73 -0.15 3.20
N LEU A 20 3.57 0.19 2.66
CA LEU A 20 3.07 1.55 2.67
C LEU A 20 2.06 1.68 3.82
N ARG A 21 2.32 2.61 4.75
CA ARG A 21 1.39 3.01 5.80
C ARG A 21 1.03 4.49 5.62
N LEU A 22 -0.26 4.78 5.55
CA LEU A 22 -0.77 6.13 5.35
C LEU A 22 -1.73 6.48 6.48
N ASN A 23 -1.57 7.67 7.06
CA ASN A 23 -2.62 8.30 7.85
C ASN A 23 -3.54 9.06 6.90
N VAL A 24 -4.83 8.78 6.98
CA VAL A 24 -5.81 9.26 6.01
C VAL A 24 -7.05 9.78 6.70
N ASP A 25 -7.82 10.62 6.01
CA ASP A 25 -9.16 10.98 6.48
C ASP A 25 -10.09 9.77 6.29
N PRO A 26 -10.71 9.23 7.36
CA PRO A 26 -11.65 8.11 7.24
C PRO A 26 -12.90 8.47 6.44
N TYR A 27 -13.21 9.76 6.23
CA TYR A 27 -14.34 10.23 5.43
C TYR A 27 -13.97 10.56 3.98
N ALA A 28 -12.70 10.43 3.59
CA ALA A 28 -12.34 10.58 2.19
C ALA A 28 -13.06 9.52 1.33
N SER A 29 -13.52 9.92 0.15
CA SER A 29 -14.31 9.03 -0.71
C SER A 29 -13.43 7.94 -1.34
N ARG A 30 -12.19 8.27 -1.68
CA ARG A 30 -11.22 7.33 -2.26
C ARG A 30 -9.79 7.81 -2.12
N ILE A 31 -8.87 6.86 -2.09
CA ILE A 31 -7.43 7.08 -2.15
C ILE A 31 -6.88 6.36 -3.37
N LEU A 32 -6.16 7.11 -4.21
CA LEU A 32 -5.47 6.59 -5.38
C LEU A 32 -3.98 6.50 -5.08
N LEU A 33 -3.39 5.34 -5.35
CA LEU A 33 -1.95 5.15 -5.37
C LEU A 33 -1.51 4.98 -6.82
N LEU A 34 -0.63 5.84 -7.27
CA LEU A 34 -0.08 5.85 -8.62
C LEU A 34 1.42 5.64 -8.56
N ASP A 35 1.94 4.95 -9.57
CA ASP A 35 3.37 5.03 -9.90
C ASP A 35 3.61 6.38 -10.58
N ARG A 36 4.51 7.19 -10.03
CA ARG A 36 4.74 8.57 -10.45
C ARG A 36 5.31 8.69 -11.85
N ASP A 37 6.19 7.76 -12.24
CA ASP A 37 6.92 7.85 -13.50
C ASP A 37 6.05 7.36 -14.67
N SER A 38 5.29 6.29 -14.46
CA SER A 38 4.42 5.70 -15.47
C SER A 38 2.98 6.22 -15.44
N ASN A 39 2.58 6.93 -14.39
CA ASN A 39 1.18 7.27 -14.07
C ASN A 39 0.25 6.06 -13.96
N THR A 40 0.79 4.86 -13.71
CA THR A 40 0.00 3.63 -13.59
C THR A 40 -0.74 3.60 -12.27
N LEU A 41 -2.05 3.30 -12.30
CA LEU A 41 -2.84 3.07 -11.09
C LEU A 41 -2.44 1.76 -10.42
N ILE A 42 -1.77 1.88 -9.26
CA ILE A 42 -1.40 0.75 -8.41
C ILE A 42 -2.60 0.30 -7.58
N ALA A 43 -3.37 1.27 -7.07
CA ALA A 43 -4.49 1.02 -6.19
C ALA A 43 -5.54 2.12 -6.21
N SER A 44 -6.80 1.72 -6.04
CA SER A 44 -7.89 2.58 -5.59
C SER A 44 -8.47 1.97 -4.32
N ILE A 45 -8.50 2.72 -3.23
CA ILE A 45 -8.88 2.24 -1.89
C ILE A 45 -9.97 3.15 -1.34
N VAL A 46 -11.03 2.57 -0.80
CA VAL A 46 -11.99 3.31 0.03
C VAL A 46 -11.51 3.20 1.48
N PRO A 47 -11.23 4.31 2.19
CA PRO A 47 -10.83 4.26 3.58
C PRO A 47 -11.89 3.60 4.45
N ASP A 48 -11.46 2.68 5.32
CA ASP A 48 -12.27 2.05 6.36
C ASP A 48 -11.85 2.50 7.78
N GLY A 49 -10.86 3.39 7.86
CA GLY A 49 -10.32 3.94 9.09
C GLY A 49 -9.28 5.03 8.84
N PRO A 50 -8.70 5.60 9.92
CA PRO A 50 -7.74 6.69 9.82
C PRO A 50 -6.35 6.23 9.35
N LYS A 51 -6.14 4.92 9.18
CA LYS A 51 -4.86 4.33 8.77
C LYS A 51 -5.11 3.25 7.72
N ILE A 52 -4.29 3.25 6.69
CA ILE A 52 -4.28 2.22 5.67
C ILE A 52 -2.88 1.64 5.58
N ALA A 53 -2.78 0.32 5.50
CA ALA A 53 -1.54 -0.42 5.29
C ALA A 53 -1.65 -1.26 4.01
N ARG A 54 -0.58 -1.28 3.21
CA ARG A 54 -0.54 -2.09 1.98
C ARG A 54 0.86 -2.54 1.64
N PHE A 55 0.98 -3.84 1.31
CA PHE A 55 2.22 -4.38 0.76
C PHE A 55 2.48 -3.85 -0.65
N MET A 56 3.73 -3.51 -0.91
CA MET A 56 4.22 -2.97 -2.17
C MET A 56 5.40 -3.80 -2.67
N PRO A 57 5.61 -3.86 -4.01
CA PRO A 57 6.84 -4.35 -4.58
C PRO A 57 8.06 -3.65 -3.98
N ALA A 58 9.15 -4.38 -3.76
CA ALA A 58 10.40 -3.84 -3.20
C ALA A 58 10.98 -2.68 -4.02
N ALA A 59 10.64 -2.55 -5.31
CA ALA A 59 11.04 -1.40 -6.12
C ALA A 59 10.60 -0.05 -5.52
N TYR A 60 9.44 -0.01 -4.85
CA TYR A 60 8.90 1.20 -4.21
C TYR A 60 9.55 1.52 -2.86
N THR A 61 10.47 0.68 -2.38
CA THR A 61 11.25 0.95 -1.17
C THR A 61 12.62 1.53 -1.46
N VAL A 62 13.08 1.48 -2.71
CA VAL A 62 14.40 1.99 -3.11
C VAL A 62 14.31 3.46 -3.49
N GLU A 63 13.25 3.83 -4.22
CA GLU A 63 13.03 5.17 -4.71
C GLU A 63 11.65 5.70 -4.29
N PRO A 64 11.52 7.01 -4.02
CA PRO A 64 10.25 7.66 -3.69
C PRO A 64 9.41 7.92 -4.94
N ARG A 65 8.87 6.84 -5.53
CA ARG A 65 8.14 6.86 -6.81
C ARG A 65 6.62 6.64 -6.69
N LEU A 66 6.07 6.70 -5.47
CA LEU A 66 4.62 6.66 -5.25
C LEU A 66 4.03 8.07 -5.20
N LEU A 67 2.91 8.25 -5.89
CA LEU A 67 2.04 9.41 -5.78
C LEU A 67 0.72 8.98 -5.12
N VAL A 68 0.33 9.66 -4.06
CA VAL A 68 -0.90 9.39 -3.30
C VAL A 68 -1.86 10.55 -3.48
N LEU A 69 -3.08 10.26 -3.94
CA LEU A 69 -4.17 11.23 -3.96
C LEU A 69 -5.30 10.79 -3.06
N MET A 70 -5.79 11.69 -2.24
CA MET A 70 -7.01 11.54 -1.45
C MET A 70 -8.07 12.43 -2.09
N LEU A 71 -9.17 11.82 -2.52
CA LEU A 71 -10.25 12.50 -3.21
C LEU A 71 -11.54 12.43 -2.40
N ASP A 72 -12.28 13.52 -2.44
CA ASP A 72 -13.61 13.66 -1.88
C ASP A 72 -14.62 13.88 -3.02
N ASP A 73 -15.55 12.94 -3.17
CA ASP A 73 -16.60 12.99 -4.18
C ASP A 73 -17.81 13.82 -3.71
N THR A 74 -17.85 14.21 -2.42
CA THR A 74 -18.94 15.02 -1.87
C THR A 74 -18.87 16.50 -2.26
N LYS A 75 -17.75 16.93 -2.88
CA LYS A 75 -17.47 18.32 -3.29
C LYS A 75 -17.38 19.30 -2.12
N VAL A 76 -17.23 18.79 -0.90
CA VAL A 76 -17.15 19.61 0.31
C VAL A 76 -15.70 19.97 0.60
N TYR A 77 -14.79 19.00 0.43
CA TYR A 77 -13.39 19.14 0.75
C TYR A 77 -12.52 19.13 -0.51
N SER A 78 -11.37 19.79 -0.42
CA SER A 78 -10.35 19.74 -1.47
C SER A 78 -9.62 18.40 -1.44
N ALA A 79 -9.18 17.94 -2.60
CA ALA A 79 -8.29 16.80 -2.68
C ALA A 79 -6.95 17.10 -1.97
N ALA A 80 -6.36 16.08 -1.36
CA ALA A 80 -5.00 16.13 -0.83
C ALA A 80 -4.08 15.27 -1.71
N VAL A 81 -2.87 15.74 -1.94
CA VAL A 81 -1.88 15.05 -2.76
C VAL A 81 -0.57 14.96 -1.99
N LEU A 82 0.00 13.75 -1.95
CA LEU A 82 1.32 13.50 -1.39
C LEU A 82 2.17 12.86 -2.49
N ASP A 83 3.17 13.60 -2.95
CA ASP A 83 4.13 13.16 -3.97
C ASP A 83 5.42 12.65 -3.32
N HIS A 84 6.24 11.93 -4.09
CA HIS A 84 7.51 11.34 -3.65
C HIS A 84 7.36 10.46 -2.40
N VAL A 85 6.30 9.65 -2.35
CA VAL A 85 6.09 8.69 -1.28
C VAL A 85 6.95 7.44 -1.52
N GLN A 86 7.53 6.93 -0.44
CA GLN A 86 8.38 5.75 -0.44
C GLN A 86 7.80 4.72 0.53
N ALA A 87 7.77 3.45 0.12
CA ALA A 87 7.38 2.37 1.01
C ALA A 87 8.54 2.02 1.97
N GLU A 88 8.20 1.62 3.19
CA GLU A 88 9.15 1.13 4.16
C GLU A 88 9.57 -0.31 3.80
N VAL A 89 10.85 -0.66 3.96
CA VAL A 89 11.28 -2.06 3.85
C VAL A 89 10.86 -2.80 5.11
N VAL A 90 10.07 -3.86 4.96
CA VAL A 90 9.69 -4.76 6.06
C VAL A 90 10.02 -6.20 5.73
N ASP A 91 10.38 -6.98 6.75
CA ASP A 91 10.51 -8.43 6.63
C ASP A 91 9.20 -9.10 7.00
N LEU A 92 8.57 -9.77 6.02
CA LEU A 92 7.28 -10.42 6.20
C LEU A 92 7.30 -11.54 7.24
N VAL A 93 8.47 -12.11 7.56
CA VAL A 93 8.60 -13.18 8.56
C VAL A 93 8.57 -12.64 9.99
N THR A 94 9.10 -11.44 10.21
CA THR A 94 9.22 -10.80 11.52
C THR A 94 8.26 -9.63 11.73
N LEU A 95 7.48 -9.26 10.71
CA LEU A 95 6.50 -8.20 10.77
C LEU A 95 5.39 -8.55 11.79
N ASN A 96 5.34 -7.79 12.88
CA ASN A 96 4.20 -7.80 13.77
C ASN A 96 3.07 -6.93 13.16
N ALA A 97 1.85 -7.47 13.12
CA ALA A 97 0.67 -6.67 12.80
C ALA A 97 0.37 -5.76 14.00
N GLU A 98 0.52 -4.45 13.82
CA GLU A 98 0.04 -3.43 14.77
C GLU A 98 -1.45 -3.13 14.57
#